data_AF-A0A7R9QEC7-F1
#
_entry.id   AF-A0A7R9QEC7-F1
#
_cell.length_a   1.000
_cell.length_b   1.000
_cell.length_c   1.000
_cell.angle_alpha   90.00
_cell.angle_beta   90.00
_cell.angle_gamma   90.00
#
_symmetry.space_group_name_H-M   'P 1'
#
loop_
_entity.id
_entity.type
_entity.pdbx_description
1 polymer ?
#
loop_
_entity_poly.entity_id
_entity_poly.type
_entity_poly.pdbx_seq_one_letter_code
_entity_poly.pdbx_strand_id
1 'polypeptide(L)'
;MKFADNGNGGHRSHQSELIKKLKKQIVPKEKNNKPISGVELAALLEILVNAANDGSLADVPNRWDAFVIRLQQTAIEDCLKFYEADMSVLIVDEYDNSAINLNRFDEWHNQSLLRSVELLTQLLHGLDETLTKGLHELEHKINVQFDRNRDINEKKIKLKCSQTLHELEIKSEQSIRAIALPIHTTELLGRAKEVLKSMKTEYINQISDLVDKPTIDQYLDSLSKAIKNQVSSVQLENNNAIEAYFDHRIQESVEKFQSVTISNYSRTKPRKPSLLKRILEEGNIQALDLFNNNCNKYTTESSYESKLAVLKVKLNEQIIELEKQNEKTAETYTQSESNRLLDEFKTRTGASFIPMPSNTTELESRLKLEFSKSIRDYSDLLSDFKVYQSYEQLFQTFKQYIEEVCEQRRAENVKAFTREVEIPLRTSKKIIILSHDRYSTIHSVCLLHLDEGKPKYWSMKLKSEIIDQFITDDQQLLKLIDSKGGLWSAVVGFFQWVLWLLNIG
;
A
#
# COMPACT_ATOMS: atom_id res chain seq x y z
N MET A 1 126.68 -39.92 -58.40
CA MET A 1 125.58 -40.05 -57.40
C MET A 1 124.81 -38.73 -57.44
N LYS A 2 123.59 -38.71 -58.00
CA LYS A 2 122.29 -38.75 -57.27
C LYS A 2 122.12 -37.47 -56.41
N PHE A 3 121.14 -36.57 -56.57
CA PHE A 3 119.85 -36.55 -57.27
C PHE A 3 119.47 -35.10 -57.62
N ALA A 4 118.57 -34.97 -58.59
CA ALA A 4 117.77 -33.80 -58.93
C ALA A 4 117.11 -33.11 -57.74
N ASP A 5 117.07 -31.78 -57.76
CA ASP A 5 116.04 -30.98 -57.11
C ASP A 5 115.51 -29.94 -58.10
N ASN A 6 114.80 -30.46 -59.11
CA ASN A 6 113.90 -29.71 -59.96
C ASN A 6 112.50 -29.90 -59.39
N GLY A 7 111.81 -28.82 -59.00
CA GLY A 7 110.35 -28.84 -58.98
C GLY A 7 109.62 -28.20 -57.80
N ASN A 8 109.85 -26.91 -57.48
CA ASN A 8 108.84 -26.17 -56.69
C ASN A 8 108.77 -24.63 -56.86
N GLY A 9 109.67 -24.01 -57.64
CA GLY A 9 109.66 -22.55 -57.88
C GLY A 9 108.71 -22.06 -58.99
N GLY A 10 108.50 -22.86 -60.04
CA GLY A 10 107.70 -22.47 -61.22
C GLY A 10 106.19 -22.61 -61.03
N HIS A 11 105.73 -23.60 -60.26
CA HIS A 11 104.29 -23.81 -60.06
C HIS A 11 103.62 -22.67 -59.28
N ARG A 12 104.29 -22.15 -58.24
CA ARG A 12 103.77 -21.02 -57.45
C ARG A 12 103.74 -19.71 -58.24
N SER A 13 104.70 -19.47 -59.13
CA SER A 13 104.73 -18.23 -59.92
C SER A 13 103.63 -18.23 -60.98
N HIS A 14 103.41 -19.34 -61.68
CA HIS A 14 102.31 -19.48 -62.64
C HIS A 14 100.93 -19.43 -61.98
N GLN A 15 100.78 -20.02 -60.79
CA GLN A 15 99.54 -19.94 -60.02
C GLN A 15 99.25 -18.50 -59.58
N SER A 16 100.29 -17.76 -59.17
CA SER A 16 100.17 -16.34 -58.79
C SER A 16 99.85 -15.44 -59.98
N GLU A 17 100.41 -15.71 -61.15
CA GLU A 17 100.08 -15.04 -62.41
C GLU A 17 98.63 -15.31 -62.85
N LEU A 18 98.18 -16.56 -62.73
CA LEU A 18 96.82 -16.97 -63.06
C LEU A 18 95.80 -16.28 -62.14
N ILE A 19 96.06 -16.23 -60.83
CA ILE A 19 95.21 -15.51 -59.86
C ILE A 19 95.17 -14.01 -60.18
N LYS A 20 96.31 -13.40 -60.55
CA LYS A 20 96.35 -11.99 -60.96
C LYS A 20 95.57 -11.75 -62.26
N LYS A 21 95.64 -12.66 -63.23
CA LYS A 21 94.85 -12.58 -64.47
C LYS A 21 93.35 -12.75 -64.20
N LEU A 22 92.96 -13.75 -63.40
CA LEU A 22 91.58 -13.98 -62.97
C LEU A 22 91.02 -12.74 -62.26
N LYS A 23 91.71 -12.19 -61.26
CA LYS A 23 91.24 -10.99 -60.55
C LYS A 23 91.11 -9.74 -61.44
N LYS A 24 91.90 -9.64 -62.52
CA LYS A 24 91.82 -8.52 -63.48
C LYS A 24 90.77 -8.71 -64.58
N GLN A 25 90.34 -9.95 -64.84
CA GLN A 25 89.45 -10.30 -65.96
C GLN A 25 88.07 -10.80 -65.54
N ILE A 26 87.84 -11.08 -64.24
CA ILE A 26 86.53 -11.46 -63.75
C ILE A 26 85.62 -10.23 -63.76
N VAL A 27 84.67 -10.25 -64.69
CA VAL A 27 83.51 -9.35 -64.71
C VAL A 27 82.36 -10.10 -64.00
N PRO A 28 81.58 -9.44 -63.13
CA PRO A 28 80.38 -10.05 -62.55
C PRO A 28 79.49 -10.61 -63.65
N LYS A 29 78.90 -11.78 -63.43
CA LYS A 29 77.86 -12.29 -64.34
C LYS A 29 76.65 -11.38 -64.22
N GLU A 30 76.27 -10.75 -65.32
CA GLU A 30 75.15 -9.82 -65.37
C GLU A 30 73.97 -10.39 -66.14
N LYS A 31 72.76 -10.05 -65.69
CA LYS A 31 71.51 -10.22 -66.43
C LYS A 31 70.88 -8.83 -66.53
N ASN A 32 70.59 -8.35 -67.74
CA ASN A 32 70.03 -7.01 -67.98
C ASN A 32 70.82 -5.87 -67.30
N ASN A 33 72.16 -5.88 -67.42
CA ASN A 33 73.08 -4.89 -66.82
C ASN A 33 73.07 -4.80 -65.28
N LYS A 34 72.58 -5.85 -64.59
CA LYS A 34 72.68 -5.98 -63.13
C LYS A 34 73.42 -7.27 -62.76
N PRO A 35 74.32 -7.24 -61.76
CA PRO A 35 75.04 -8.42 -61.29
C PRO A 35 74.07 -9.42 -60.64
N ILE A 36 74.18 -10.69 -61.02
CA ILE A 36 73.33 -11.79 -60.53
C ILE A 36 73.73 -12.15 -59.08
N SER A 37 72.75 -12.29 -58.20
CA SER A 37 72.98 -12.65 -56.80
C SER A 37 73.30 -14.14 -56.62
N GLY A 38 73.89 -14.52 -55.48
CA GLY A 38 74.25 -15.93 -55.21
C GLY A 38 73.04 -16.88 -55.18
N VAL A 39 71.89 -16.37 -54.71
CA VAL A 39 70.62 -17.13 -54.66
C VAL A 39 70.06 -17.32 -56.07
N GLU A 40 70.07 -16.25 -56.87
CA GLU A 40 69.67 -16.31 -58.28
C GLU A 40 70.56 -17.26 -59.08
N LEU A 41 71.87 -17.25 -58.84
CA LEU A 41 72.82 -18.12 -59.52
C LEU A 41 72.61 -19.60 -59.16
N ALA A 42 72.37 -19.92 -57.89
CA ALA A 42 72.09 -21.29 -57.44
C ALA A 42 70.78 -21.82 -58.04
N ALA A 43 69.73 -21.01 -58.05
CA ALA A 43 68.45 -21.36 -58.66
C ALA A 43 68.56 -21.50 -60.18
N LEU A 44 69.28 -20.59 -60.85
CA LEU A 44 69.52 -20.66 -62.29
C LEU A 44 70.29 -21.94 -62.64
N LEU A 45 71.26 -22.35 -61.83
CA LEU A 45 71.97 -23.62 -61.99
C LEU A 45 71.05 -24.82 -61.83
N GLU A 46 70.17 -24.83 -60.83
CA GLU A 46 69.20 -25.91 -60.63
C GLU A 46 68.22 -26.03 -61.80
N ILE A 47 67.71 -24.90 -62.30
CA ILE A 47 66.83 -24.84 -63.47
C ILE A 47 67.55 -25.32 -64.73
N LEU A 48 68.81 -24.91 -64.91
CA LEU A 48 69.63 -25.33 -66.05
C LEU A 48 69.94 -26.83 -66.01
N VAL A 49 70.24 -27.39 -64.84
CA VAL A 49 70.48 -28.82 -64.67
C VAL A 49 69.20 -29.61 -64.93
N ASN A 50 68.06 -29.18 -64.40
CA ASN A 50 66.78 -29.85 -64.63
C ASN A 50 66.33 -29.74 -66.10
N ALA A 51 66.51 -28.58 -66.74
CA ALA A 51 66.21 -28.39 -68.16
C ALA A 51 67.15 -29.20 -69.07
N ALA A 52 68.42 -29.35 -68.69
CA ALA A 52 69.39 -30.19 -69.39
C ALA A 52 69.07 -31.69 -69.24
N ASN A 53 68.65 -32.12 -68.05
CA ASN A 53 68.23 -33.50 -67.78
C ASN A 53 66.93 -33.88 -68.53
N ASP A 54 66.00 -32.93 -68.68
CA ASP A 54 64.75 -33.11 -69.42
C ASP A 54 64.90 -32.92 -70.94
N GLY A 55 66.08 -32.55 -71.43
CA GLY A 55 66.35 -32.32 -72.85
C GLY A 55 65.71 -31.06 -73.45
N SER A 56 65.20 -30.14 -72.61
CA SER A 56 64.42 -28.97 -73.03
C SER A 56 65.04 -27.65 -72.58
N LEU A 57 66.26 -27.38 -73.05
CA LEU A 57 67.00 -26.12 -72.80
C LEU A 57 66.30 -24.88 -73.37
N ALA A 58 65.37 -25.05 -74.32
CA ALA A 58 64.57 -23.95 -74.87
C ALA A 58 63.54 -23.39 -73.87
N ASP A 59 63.12 -24.18 -72.86
CA ASP A 59 62.11 -23.79 -71.87
C ASP A 59 62.69 -23.06 -70.65
N VAL A 60 63.99 -22.80 -70.61
CA VAL A 60 64.69 -22.17 -69.48
C VAL A 60 64.09 -20.81 -69.09
N PRO A 61 63.70 -19.89 -70.01
CA PRO A 61 63.02 -18.65 -69.64
C PRO A 61 61.69 -18.90 -68.91
N ASN A 62 60.85 -19.81 -69.40
CA ASN A 62 59.57 -20.15 -68.78
C ASN A 62 59.75 -20.80 -67.40
N ARG A 63 60.77 -21.65 -67.23
CA ARG A 63 61.11 -22.28 -65.94
C ARG A 63 61.67 -21.27 -64.94
N TRP A 64 62.44 -20.29 -65.40
CA TRP A 64 62.90 -19.17 -64.57
C TRP A 64 61.74 -18.30 -64.09
N ASP A 65 60.81 -17.93 -64.98
CA ASP A 65 59.64 -17.13 -64.61
C ASP A 65 58.75 -17.89 -63.60
N ALA A 66 58.53 -19.19 -63.82
CA ALA A 66 57.81 -20.05 -62.88
C ALA A 66 58.53 -20.16 -61.52
N PHE A 67 59.87 -20.21 -61.50
CA PHE A 67 60.65 -20.20 -60.27
C PHE A 67 60.52 -18.87 -59.52
N VAL A 68 60.65 -17.74 -60.22
CA VAL A 68 60.51 -16.40 -59.62
C VAL A 68 59.11 -16.21 -59.03
N ILE A 69 58.06 -16.70 -59.72
CA ILE A 69 56.68 -16.69 -59.19
C ILE A 69 56.56 -17.56 -57.93
N ARG A 70 57.14 -18.77 -57.92
CA ARG A 70 57.12 -19.64 -56.72
C ARG A 70 57.89 -19.02 -55.56
N LEU A 71 59.06 -18.42 -55.82
CA LEU A 71 59.87 -17.74 -54.82
C LEU A 71 59.09 -16.56 -54.22
N GLN A 72 58.44 -15.75 -55.07
CA GLN A 72 57.55 -14.66 -54.65
C GLN A 72 56.43 -15.18 -53.75
N GLN A 73 55.69 -16.21 -54.17
CA GLN A 73 54.60 -16.79 -53.39
C GLN A 73 55.06 -17.31 -52.04
N THR A 74 56.18 -18.04 -52.02
CA THR A 74 56.76 -18.59 -50.78
C THR A 74 57.19 -17.46 -49.84
N ALA A 75 57.86 -16.43 -50.36
CA ALA A 75 58.29 -15.29 -49.56
C ALA A 75 57.10 -14.49 -48.99
N ILE A 76 56.02 -14.32 -49.76
CA ILE A 76 54.78 -13.68 -49.28
C ILE A 76 54.14 -14.52 -48.17
N GLU A 77 54.04 -15.83 -48.34
CA GLU A 77 53.47 -16.72 -47.32
C GLU A 77 54.30 -16.71 -46.02
N ASP A 78 55.63 -16.72 -46.12
CA ASP A 78 56.50 -16.66 -44.94
C ASP A 78 56.42 -15.31 -44.22
N CYS A 79 56.36 -14.20 -44.96
CA CYS A 79 56.15 -12.87 -44.38
C CYS A 79 54.75 -12.74 -43.74
N LEU A 80 53.72 -13.33 -44.34
CA LEU A 80 52.38 -13.35 -43.76
C LEU A 80 52.34 -14.17 -42.47
N LYS A 81 52.97 -15.35 -42.43
CA LYS A 81 53.08 -16.16 -41.20
C LYS A 81 53.85 -15.41 -40.11
N PHE A 82 54.90 -14.67 -40.48
CA PHE A 82 55.63 -13.82 -39.54
C PHE A 82 54.72 -12.73 -38.96
N TYR A 83 53.96 -12.02 -39.80
CA TYR A 83 52.97 -11.04 -39.36
C TYR A 83 51.91 -11.65 -38.42
N GLU A 84 51.36 -12.81 -38.78
CA GLU A 84 50.37 -13.50 -37.96
C GLU A 84 50.94 -13.92 -36.60
N ALA A 85 52.20 -14.37 -36.56
CA ALA A 85 52.88 -14.70 -35.31
C ALA A 85 53.10 -13.44 -34.45
N ASP A 86 53.58 -12.32 -35.02
CA ASP A 86 53.83 -11.08 -34.27
C ASP A 86 52.53 -10.46 -33.72
N MET A 87 51.43 -10.54 -34.49
CA MET A 87 50.09 -10.15 -34.02
C MET A 87 49.55 -11.11 -32.95
N SER A 88 49.87 -12.41 -33.05
CA SER A 88 49.43 -13.40 -32.06
C SER A 88 50.08 -13.18 -30.70
N VAL A 89 51.33 -12.68 -30.65
CA VAL A 89 51.99 -12.32 -29.38
C VAL A 89 51.16 -11.28 -28.62
N LEU A 90 50.71 -10.22 -29.30
CA LEU A 90 49.86 -9.22 -28.66
C LEU A 90 48.51 -9.81 -28.24
N ILE A 91 47.84 -10.54 -29.12
CA ILE A 91 46.47 -11.01 -28.89
C ILE A 91 46.41 -12.11 -27.83
N VAL A 92 47.34 -13.07 -27.86
CA VAL A 92 47.33 -14.28 -27.04
C VAL A 92 48.24 -14.14 -25.83
N ASP A 93 49.50 -13.72 -26.03
CA ASP A 93 50.49 -13.78 -24.94
C ASP A 93 50.36 -12.56 -23.99
N GLU A 94 50.15 -11.36 -24.52
CA GLU A 94 50.03 -10.15 -23.68
C GLU A 94 48.62 -9.97 -23.09
N TYR A 95 47.58 -10.29 -23.87
CA TYR A 95 46.20 -9.98 -23.52
C TYR A 95 45.30 -11.22 -23.32
N ASP A 96 45.81 -12.45 -23.46
CA ASP A 96 45.05 -13.69 -23.25
C ASP A 96 43.68 -13.69 -23.95
N ASN A 97 43.66 -13.28 -25.22
CA ASN A 97 42.47 -13.11 -26.04
C ASN A 97 41.44 -12.09 -25.52
N SER A 98 41.78 -11.19 -24.60
CA SER A 98 40.90 -10.14 -24.11
C SER A 98 40.71 -9.00 -25.13
N ALA A 99 39.87 -8.02 -24.77
CA ALA A 99 39.74 -6.78 -25.52
C ALA A 99 41.00 -5.92 -25.39
N ILE A 100 41.40 -5.28 -26.48
CA ILE A 100 42.60 -4.43 -26.55
C ILE A 100 42.17 -3.03 -26.99
N ASN A 101 42.76 -1.97 -26.42
CA ASN A 101 42.53 -0.61 -26.87
C ASN A 101 42.85 -0.48 -28.38
N LEU A 102 41.95 0.14 -29.15
CA LEU A 102 42.09 0.24 -30.61
C LEU A 102 43.35 0.99 -31.05
N ASN A 103 43.74 2.05 -30.34
CA ASN A 103 44.94 2.81 -30.69
C ASN A 103 46.20 1.94 -30.54
N ARG A 104 46.31 1.19 -29.44
CA ARG A 104 47.42 0.25 -29.22
C ARG A 104 47.43 -0.88 -30.26
N PHE A 105 46.24 -1.37 -30.62
CA PHE A 105 46.09 -2.40 -31.64
C PHE A 105 46.58 -1.92 -33.01
N ASP A 106 46.19 -0.70 -33.41
CA ASP A 106 46.60 -0.08 -34.68
C ASP A 106 48.11 0.24 -34.69
N GLU A 107 48.67 0.71 -33.57
CA GLU A 107 50.11 0.93 -33.42
C GLU A 107 50.92 -0.36 -33.62
N TRP A 108 50.49 -1.48 -33.03
CA TRP A 108 51.17 -2.76 -33.17
C TRP A 108 51.05 -3.33 -34.58
N HIS A 109 49.89 -3.16 -35.22
CA HIS A 109 49.69 -3.51 -36.62
C HIS A 109 50.69 -2.78 -37.53
N ASN A 110 50.80 -1.45 -37.37
CA ASN A 110 51.72 -0.65 -38.18
C ASN A 110 53.19 -1.10 -38.02
N GLN A 111 53.60 -1.44 -36.79
CA GLN A 111 54.94 -1.97 -36.53
C GLN A 111 55.17 -3.35 -37.16
N SER A 112 54.19 -4.25 -37.03
CA SER A 112 54.25 -5.61 -37.56
C SER A 112 54.24 -5.62 -39.10
N LEU A 113 53.45 -4.73 -39.71
CA LEU A 113 53.40 -4.52 -41.15
C LEU A 113 54.77 -4.05 -41.67
N LEU A 114 55.36 -3.04 -41.03
CA LEU A 114 56.66 -2.50 -41.43
C LEU A 114 57.76 -3.57 -41.38
N ARG A 115 57.83 -4.37 -40.31
CA ARG A 115 58.78 -5.49 -40.19
C ARG A 115 58.57 -6.56 -41.26
N SER A 116 57.31 -6.85 -41.61
CA SER A 116 56.96 -7.85 -42.62
C SER A 116 57.35 -7.37 -44.03
N VAL A 117 57.19 -6.08 -44.30
CA VAL A 117 57.64 -5.41 -45.53
C VAL A 117 59.16 -5.41 -45.64
N GLU A 118 59.87 -5.12 -44.54
CA GLU A 118 61.33 -5.19 -44.49
C GLU A 118 61.84 -6.61 -44.75
N LEU A 119 61.19 -7.63 -44.17
CA LEU A 119 61.52 -9.04 -44.40
C LEU A 119 61.33 -9.43 -45.87
N LEU A 120 60.22 -9.04 -46.50
CA LEU A 120 59.98 -9.32 -47.91
C LEU A 120 61.04 -8.66 -48.80
N THR A 121 61.43 -7.43 -48.47
CA THR A 121 62.48 -6.69 -49.17
C THR A 121 63.83 -7.40 -49.11
N GLN A 122 64.13 -8.06 -47.98
CA GLN A 122 65.35 -8.85 -47.83
C GLN A 122 65.28 -10.19 -48.59
N LEU A 123 64.13 -10.87 -48.56
CA LEU A 123 63.94 -12.18 -49.23
C LEU A 123 63.96 -12.09 -50.76
N LEU A 124 63.45 -10.98 -51.32
CA LEU A 124 63.39 -10.75 -52.77
C LEU A 124 64.47 -9.77 -53.27
N HIS A 125 65.53 -9.57 -52.47
CA HIS A 125 66.63 -8.68 -52.82
C HIS A 125 67.26 -9.05 -54.18
N GLY A 126 67.26 -8.09 -55.12
CA GLY A 126 67.75 -8.28 -56.49
C GLY A 126 66.65 -8.47 -57.55
N LEU A 127 65.41 -8.72 -57.14
CA LEU A 127 64.25 -8.96 -58.02
C LEU A 127 63.22 -7.80 -57.96
N ASP A 128 63.61 -6.59 -58.36
CA ASP A 128 62.82 -5.36 -58.14
C ASP A 128 61.37 -5.38 -58.69
N GLU A 129 61.15 -5.94 -59.89
CA GLU A 129 59.80 -6.06 -60.47
C GLU A 129 58.92 -7.04 -59.70
N THR A 130 59.50 -8.15 -59.25
CA THR A 130 58.83 -9.18 -58.44
C THR A 130 58.56 -8.67 -57.03
N LEU A 131 59.48 -7.90 -56.45
CA LEU A 131 59.33 -7.25 -55.15
C LEU A 131 58.15 -6.27 -55.16
N THR A 132 58.01 -5.44 -56.19
CA THR A 132 56.91 -4.47 -56.27
C THR A 132 55.54 -5.17 -56.30
N LYS A 133 55.42 -6.26 -57.09
CA LYS A 133 54.20 -7.07 -57.13
C LYS A 133 53.96 -7.80 -55.80
N GLY A 134 55.01 -8.34 -55.20
CA GLY A 134 54.93 -9.05 -53.93
C GLY A 134 54.54 -8.17 -52.76
N LEU A 135 55.04 -6.93 -52.72
CA LEU A 135 54.66 -5.94 -51.70
C LEU A 135 53.17 -5.63 -51.75
N HIS A 136 52.63 -5.39 -52.95
CA HIS A 136 51.21 -5.10 -53.10
C HIS A 136 50.32 -6.29 -52.69
N GLU A 137 50.71 -7.51 -53.03
CA GLU A 137 49.99 -8.72 -52.64
C GLU A 137 50.10 -9.00 -51.12
N LEU A 138 51.29 -8.82 -50.53
CA LEU A 138 51.50 -8.98 -49.10
C LEU A 138 50.69 -7.96 -48.30
N GLU A 139 50.74 -6.68 -48.69
CA GLU A 139 49.97 -5.61 -48.05
C GLU A 139 48.47 -5.89 -48.12
N HIS A 140 47.96 -6.33 -49.27
CA HIS A 140 46.56 -6.74 -49.40
C HIS A 140 46.21 -7.90 -48.45
N LYS A 141 47.02 -8.96 -48.38
CA LYS A 141 46.78 -10.10 -47.49
C LYS A 141 46.83 -9.70 -46.00
N ILE A 142 47.80 -8.87 -45.62
CA ILE A 142 47.92 -8.35 -44.26
C ILE A 142 46.72 -7.48 -43.90
N ASN A 143 46.27 -6.58 -44.78
CA ASN A 143 45.12 -5.72 -44.53
C ASN A 143 43.83 -6.52 -44.35
N VAL A 144 43.59 -7.55 -45.17
CA VAL A 144 42.43 -8.45 -44.99
C VAL A 144 42.46 -9.13 -43.62
N GLN A 145 43.62 -9.58 -43.17
CA GLN A 145 43.77 -10.24 -41.87
C GLN A 145 43.65 -9.24 -40.71
N PHE A 146 44.19 -8.04 -40.87
CA PHE A 146 44.06 -6.94 -39.92
C PHE A 146 42.60 -6.52 -39.74
N ASP A 147 41.87 -6.27 -40.83
CA ASP A 147 40.46 -5.88 -40.80
C ASP A 147 39.63 -6.93 -40.05
N ARG A 148 39.90 -8.22 -40.31
CA ARG A 148 39.26 -9.33 -39.58
C ARG A 148 39.56 -9.29 -38.08
N ASN A 149 40.82 -9.14 -37.70
CA ASN A 149 41.22 -9.12 -36.29
C ASN A 149 40.72 -7.87 -35.57
N ARG A 150 40.69 -6.73 -36.26
CA ARG A 150 40.15 -5.47 -35.77
C ARG A 150 38.64 -5.57 -35.52
N ASP A 151 37.86 -6.11 -36.45
CA ASP A 151 36.42 -6.35 -36.26
C ASP A 151 36.15 -7.28 -35.06
N ILE A 152 36.96 -8.33 -34.91
CA ILE A 152 36.89 -9.22 -33.74
C ILE A 152 37.20 -8.44 -32.45
N ASN A 153 38.22 -7.59 -32.44
CA ASN A 153 38.59 -6.80 -31.27
C ASN A 153 37.51 -5.76 -30.93
N GLU A 154 36.94 -5.06 -31.91
CA GLU A 154 35.82 -4.13 -31.71
C GLU A 154 34.62 -4.84 -31.08
N LYS A 155 34.31 -6.06 -31.53
CA LYS A 155 33.27 -6.91 -30.92
C LYS A 155 33.62 -7.31 -29.49
N LYS A 156 34.88 -7.66 -29.20
CA LYS A 156 35.35 -7.97 -27.84
C LYS A 156 35.22 -6.77 -26.91
N ILE A 157 35.58 -5.57 -27.35
CA ILE A 157 35.41 -4.32 -26.57
C ILE A 157 33.93 -4.11 -26.24
N LYS A 158 33.04 -4.15 -27.25
CA LYS A 158 31.59 -4.01 -27.04
C LYS A 158 31.04 -5.06 -26.07
N LEU A 159 31.48 -6.31 -26.20
CA LEU A 159 31.10 -7.39 -25.32
C LEU A 159 31.56 -7.11 -23.88
N LYS A 160 32.82 -6.70 -23.67
CA LYS A 160 33.36 -6.38 -22.36
C LYS A 160 32.65 -5.20 -21.69
N CYS A 161 32.36 -4.14 -22.43
CA CYS A 161 31.55 -3.00 -21.93
C CYS A 161 30.15 -3.47 -21.49
N SER A 162 29.50 -4.29 -22.32
CA SER A 162 28.15 -4.80 -22.04
C SER A 162 28.12 -5.78 -20.85
N GLN A 163 29.11 -6.65 -20.74
CA GLN A 163 29.26 -7.57 -19.60
C GLN A 163 29.50 -6.81 -18.30
N THR A 164 30.42 -5.85 -18.31
CA THR A 164 30.72 -5.01 -17.13
C THR A 164 29.50 -4.20 -16.72
N LEU A 165 28.76 -3.64 -17.68
CA LEU A 165 27.49 -2.97 -17.42
C LEU A 165 26.52 -3.92 -16.69
N HIS A 166 26.32 -5.12 -17.25
CA HIS A 166 25.36 -6.08 -16.72
C HIS A 166 25.75 -6.60 -15.32
N GLU A 167 27.03 -6.84 -15.07
CA GLU A 167 27.55 -7.22 -13.74
C GLU A 167 27.26 -6.13 -12.70
N LEU A 168 27.44 -4.86 -13.08
CA LEU A 168 27.14 -3.73 -12.20
C LEU A 168 25.63 -3.51 -12.01
N GLU A 169 24.81 -3.79 -13.02
CA GLU A 169 23.34 -3.79 -12.90
C GLU A 169 22.84 -4.85 -11.91
N ILE A 170 23.44 -6.04 -11.93
CA ILE A 170 23.11 -7.10 -10.96
C ILE A 170 23.59 -6.70 -9.56
N LYS A 171 24.82 -6.17 -9.45
CA LYS A 171 25.39 -5.75 -8.17
C LYS A 171 24.60 -4.60 -7.55
N SER A 172 24.14 -3.64 -8.35
CA SER A 172 23.31 -2.53 -7.89
C SER A 172 21.94 -3.03 -7.44
N GLU A 173 21.33 -3.96 -8.18
CA GLU A 173 20.06 -4.59 -7.80
C GLU A 173 20.17 -5.29 -6.45
N GLN A 174 21.20 -6.12 -6.25
CA GLN A 174 21.45 -6.81 -4.99
C GLN A 174 21.65 -5.81 -3.83
N SER A 175 22.39 -4.72 -4.07
CA SER A 175 22.66 -3.69 -3.07
C SER A 175 21.38 -2.95 -2.65
N ILE A 176 20.50 -2.63 -3.61
CA ILE A 176 19.24 -1.94 -3.35
C ILE A 176 18.23 -2.89 -2.67
N ARG A 177 18.13 -4.14 -3.13
CA ARG A 177 17.24 -5.15 -2.52
C ARG A 177 17.67 -5.59 -1.12
N ALA A 178 18.95 -5.44 -0.77
CA ALA A 178 19.44 -5.72 0.58
C ALA A 178 19.00 -4.68 1.63
N ILE A 179 18.39 -3.56 1.21
CA ILE A 179 17.86 -2.55 2.13
C ILE A 179 16.62 -3.12 2.83
N ALA A 180 16.68 -3.20 4.16
CA ALA A 180 15.54 -3.64 4.97
C ALA A 180 14.38 -2.63 4.89
N LEU A 181 13.20 -3.12 4.53
CA LEU A 181 11.95 -2.35 4.45
C LEU A 181 11.08 -2.64 5.69
N PRO A 182 10.21 -1.70 6.14
CA PRO A 182 10.04 -0.34 5.63
C PRO A 182 11.12 0.62 6.14
N ILE A 183 11.58 1.52 5.27
CA ILE A 183 12.56 2.57 5.55
C ILE A 183 12.02 3.93 5.11
N HIS A 184 12.52 5.02 5.70
CA HIS A 184 12.10 6.36 5.29
C HIS A 184 12.46 6.64 3.82
N THR A 185 11.52 7.18 3.04
CA THR A 185 11.66 7.36 1.59
C THR A 185 12.88 8.22 1.23
N THR A 186 13.18 9.27 2.00
CA THR A 186 14.37 10.09 1.74
C THR A 186 15.68 9.34 2.00
N GLU A 187 15.69 8.42 2.97
CA GLU A 187 16.85 7.59 3.27
C GLU A 187 17.07 6.55 2.17
N LEU A 188 16.00 5.92 1.68
CA LEU A 188 16.05 5.01 0.52
C LEU A 188 16.66 5.69 -0.70
N LEU A 189 16.17 6.89 -1.04
CA LEU A 189 16.68 7.67 -2.16
C LEU A 189 18.13 8.14 -1.94
N GLY A 190 18.53 8.41 -0.69
CA GLY A 190 19.91 8.72 -0.32
C GLY A 190 20.85 7.55 -0.62
N ARG A 191 20.52 6.36 -0.09
CA ARG A 191 21.30 5.12 -0.32
C ARG A 191 21.36 4.75 -1.80
N ALA A 192 20.24 4.90 -2.52
CA ALA A 192 20.19 4.65 -3.96
C ALA A 192 21.15 5.57 -4.76
N LYS A 193 21.27 6.85 -4.37
CA LYS A 193 22.23 7.78 -4.99
C LYS A 193 23.68 7.37 -4.71
N GLU A 194 23.97 6.87 -3.52
CA GLU A 194 25.30 6.37 -3.16
C GLU A 194 25.67 5.13 -3.99
N VAL A 195 24.73 4.18 -4.12
CA VAL A 195 24.90 3.00 -4.99
C VAL A 195 25.16 3.45 -6.43
N LEU A 196 24.33 4.33 -6.98
CA LEU A 196 24.52 4.85 -8.34
C LEU A 196 25.92 5.48 -8.51
N LYS A 197 26.35 6.32 -7.58
CA LYS A 197 27.67 6.95 -7.63
C LYS A 197 28.79 5.90 -7.60
N SER A 198 28.69 4.91 -6.71
CA SER A 198 29.68 3.83 -6.60
C SER A 198 29.76 3.01 -7.89
N MET A 199 28.63 2.65 -8.50
CA MET A 199 28.61 1.84 -9.73
C MET A 199 29.15 2.63 -10.92
N LYS A 200 28.88 3.94 -11.01
CA LYS A 200 29.48 4.79 -12.04
C LYS A 200 31.01 4.85 -11.93
N THR A 201 31.53 5.05 -10.73
CA THR A 201 32.97 5.09 -10.50
C THR A 201 33.62 3.74 -10.84
N GLU A 202 32.99 2.63 -10.44
CA GLU A 202 33.47 1.28 -10.76
C GLU A 202 33.50 1.02 -12.26
N TYR A 203 32.45 1.39 -13.00
CA TYR A 203 32.38 1.24 -14.45
C TYR A 203 33.50 2.02 -15.16
N ILE A 204 33.71 3.28 -14.75
CA ILE A 204 34.77 4.13 -15.32
C ILE A 204 36.14 3.48 -15.10
N ASN A 205 36.43 3.03 -13.87
CA ASN A 205 37.73 2.45 -13.54
C ASN A 205 38.05 1.16 -14.33
N GLN A 206 37.04 0.37 -14.69
CA GLN A 206 37.24 -0.89 -15.42
C GLN A 206 37.36 -0.70 -16.94
N ILE A 207 36.82 0.39 -17.49
CA ILE A 207 36.62 0.57 -18.94
C ILE A 207 37.38 1.77 -19.50
N SER A 208 37.89 2.69 -18.67
CA SER A 208 38.57 3.94 -19.09
C SER A 208 39.69 3.73 -20.09
N ASP A 209 40.42 2.62 -19.95
CA ASP A 209 41.62 2.35 -20.74
C ASP A 209 41.29 1.70 -22.08
N LEU A 210 40.04 1.26 -22.29
CA LEU A 210 39.60 0.51 -23.47
C LEU A 210 38.86 1.36 -24.51
N VAL A 211 38.11 2.37 -24.06
CA VAL A 211 37.21 3.18 -24.92
C VAL A 211 37.28 4.66 -24.61
N ASP A 212 36.82 5.46 -25.56
CA ASP A 212 36.74 6.91 -25.44
C ASP A 212 35.60 7.36 -24.51
N LYS A 213 35.73 8.60 -24.01
CA LYS A 213 34.79 9.20 -23.07
C LYS A 213 33.32 9.24 -23.59
N PRO A 214 33.04 9.61 -24.84
CA PRO A 214 31.68 9.55 -25.40
C PRO A 214 31.02 8.17 -25.29
N THR A 215 31.77 7.09 -25.58
CA THR A 215 31.27 5.72 -25.45
C THR A 215 30.96 5.39 -23.99
N ILE A 216 31.85 5.76 -23.07
CA ILE A 216 31.63 5.58 -21.63
C ILE A 216 30.34 6.27 -21.18
N ASP A 217 30.14 7.52 -21.59
CA ASP A 217 28.96 8.31 -21.21
C ASP A 217 27.64 7.64 -21.68
N GLN A 218 27.60 7.04 -22.88
CA GLN A 218 26.43 6.29 -23.38
C GLN A 218 26.06 5.09 -22.49
N TYR A 219 27.07 4.32 -22.05
CA TYR A 219 26.84 3.18 -21.16
C TYR A 219 26.46 3.63 -19.74
N LEU A 220 27.05 4.71 -19.24
CA LEU A 220 26.69 5.29 -17.93
C LEU A 220 25.25 5.83 -17.89
N ASP A 221 24.75 6.36 -19.00
CA ASP A 221 23.35 6.77 -19.14
C ASP A 221 22.40 5.57 -19.08
N SER A 222 22.77 4.47 -19.75
CA SER A 222 22.03 3.21 -19.69
C SER A 222 22.00 2.64 -18.27
N LEU A 223 23.16 2.59 -17.59
CA LEU A 223 23.27 2.17 -16.19
C LEU A 223 22.41 3.03 -15.26
N SER A 224 22.42 4.35 -15.47
CA SER A 224 21.63 5.29 -14.68
C SER A 224 20.13 5.04 -14.83
N LYS A 225 19.66 4.74 -16.05
CA LYS A 225 18.27 4.39 -16.32
C LYS A 225 17.90 3.05 -15.68
N ALA A 226 18.75 2.03 -15.81
CA ALA A 226 18.53 0.72 -15.21
C ALA A 226 18.39 0.82 -13.68
N ILE A 227 19.35 1.48 -13.02
CA ILE A 227 19.33 1.69 -11.57
C ILE A 227 18.10 2.52 -11.15
N LYS A 228 17.74 3.56 -11.90
CA LYS A 228 16.55 4.36 -11.60
C LYS A 228 15.27 3.52 -11.64
N ASN A 229 15.13 2.62 -12.61
CA ASN A 229 13.98 1.71 -12.70
C ASN A 229 13.94 0.73 -11.52
N GLN A 230 15.10 0.17 -11.14
CA GLN A 230 15.22 -0.69 -9.94
C GLN A 230 14.81 0.06 -8.68
N VAL A 231 15.28 1.30 -8.50
CA VAL A 231 14.91 2.15 -7.36
C VAL A 231 13.41 2.43 -7.35
N SER A 232 12.78 2.71 -8.49
CA SER A 232 11.33 2.90 -8.56
C SER A 232 10.55 1.65 -8.15
N SER A 233 11.03 0.45 -8.52
CA SER A 233 10.44 -0.81 -8.08
C SER A 233 10.51 -0.98 -6.55
N VAL A 234 11.70 -0.79 -5.97
CA VAL A 234 11.90 -0.93 -4.52
C VAL A 234 11.20 0.19 -3.74
N GLN A 235 11.07 1.39 -4.31
CA GLN A 235 10.28 2.46 -3.72
C GLN A 235 8.80 2.09 -3.63
N LEU A 236 8.24 1.43 -4.65
CA LEU A 236 6.86 0.93 -4.60
C LEU A 236 6.69 -0.12 -3.50
N GLU A 237 7.63 -1.08 -3.41
CA GLU A 237 7.64 -2.08 -2.33
C GLU A 237 7.73 -1.43 -0.95
N ASN A 238 8.58 -0.40 -0.80
CA ASN A 238 8.72 0.36 0.44
C ASN A 238 7.43 1.10 0.80
N ASN A 239 6.77 1.75 -0.17
CA ASN A 239 5.50 2.44 0.06
C ASN A 239 4.43 1.46 0.55
N ASN A 240 4.32 0.28 -0.08
CA ASN A 240 3.39 -0.76 0.35
C ASN A 240 3.71 -1.26 1.77
N ALA A 241 5.00 -1.42 2.11
CA ALA A 241 5.42 -1.83 3.44
C ALA A 241 5.13 -0.74 4.50
N ILE A 242 5.31 0.54 4.18
CA ILE A 242 4.94 1.68 5.04
C ILE A 242 3.43 1.71 5.25
N GLU A 243 2.64 1.52 4.19
CA GLU A 243 1.18 1.47 4.31
C GLU A 243 0.71 0.32 5.20
N ALA A 244 1.26 -0.89 5.02
CA ALA A 244 0.97 -2.04 5.88
C ALA A 244 1.37 -1.77 7.33
N TYR A 245 2.51 -1.11 7.56
CA TYR A 245 2.94 -0.69 8.89
C TYR A 245 1.93 0.28 9.52
N PHE A 246 1.47 1.30 8.78
CA PHE A 246 0.44 2.21 9.26
C PHE A 246 -0.86 1.49 9.59
N ASP A 247 -1.33 0.59 8.72
CA ASP A 247 -2.58 -0.15 8.96
C ASP A 247 -2.50 -1.02 10.22
N HIS A 248 -1.35 -1.66 10.46
CA HIS A 248 -1.09 -2.38 11.70
C HIS A 248 -1.13 -1.46 12.93
N ARG A 249 -0.50 -0.27 12.86
CA ARG A 249 -0.51 0.70 13.96
C ARG A 249 -1.89 1.32 14.20
N ILE A 250 -2.69 1.51 13.15
CA ILE A 250 -4.10 1.93 13.29
C ILE A 250 -4.86 0.88 14.10
N GLN A 251 -4.69 -0.41 13.76
CA GLN A 251 -5.37 -1.50 14.46
C GLN A 251 -4.99 -1.55 15.95
N GLU A 252 -3.71 -1.50 16.28
CA GLU A 252 -3.25 -1.44 17.68
C GLU A 252 -3.81 -0.21 18.44
N SER A 253 -3.92 0.92 17.76
CA SER A 253 -4.45 2.16 18.35
C SER A 253 -5.96 2.06 18.63
N VAL A 254 -6.70 1.41 17.73
CA VAL A 254 -8.13 1.11 17.92
C VAL A 254 -8.31 0.11 19.07
N GLU A 255 -7.47 -0.92 19.16
CA GLU A 255 -7.50 -1.87 20.28
C GLU A 255 -7.19 -1.19 21.61
N LYS A 256 -6.25 -0.24 21.62
CA LYS A 256 -5.96 0.59 22.78
C LYS A 256 -7.18 1.40 23.20
N PHE A 257 -7.86 2.07 22.25
CA PHE A 257 -9.11 2.77 22.51
C PHE A 257 -10.18 1.85 23.13
N GLN A 258 -10.36 0.65 22.56
CA GLN A 258 -11.31 -0.35 23.06
C GLN A 258 -10.96 -0.82 24.49
N SER A 259 -9.68 -1.03 24.78
CA SER A 259 -9.25 -1.46 26.13
C SER A 259 -9.60 -0.43 27.21
N VAL A 260 -9.48 0.87 26.90
CA VAL A 260 -9.81 1.96 27.84
C VAL A 260 -11.33 2.09 27.99
N THR A 261 -12.07 1.97 26.88
CA THR A 261 -13.52 2.22 26.87
C THR A 261 -14.34 1.05 27.38
N ILE A 262 -13.93 -0.20 27.12
CA ILE A 262 -14.70 -1.42 27.41
C ILE A 262 -14.38 -2.02 28.79
N SER A 263 -13.18 -1.80 29.34
CA SER A 263 -12.67 -2.46 30.56
C SER A 263 -13.57 -2.38 31.79
N ASN A 264 -14.54 -1.48 31.82
CA ASN A 264 -15.52 -1.33 32.91
C ASN A 264 -16.97 -1.12 32.40
N TYR A 265 -17.33 -1.65 31.23
CA TYR A 265 -18.67 -1.45 30.66
C TYR A 265 -19.65 -2.48 31.23
N SER A 266 -20.64 -2.02 32.01
CA SER A 266 -21.74 -2.88 32.47
C SER A 266 -22.82 -2.92 31.39
N ARG A 267 -23.21 -4.13 30.96
CA ARG A 267 -24.32 -4.31 30.02
C ARG A 267 -25.68 -3.93 30.62
N THR A 268 -25.79 -3.82 31.93
CA THR A 268 -27.07 -3.64 32.65
C THR A 268 -27.23 -2.27 33.26
N LYS A 269 -26.15 -1.49 33.43
CA LYS A 269 -26.20 -0.14 34.00
C LYS A 269 -25.50 0.83 33.05
N PRO A 270 -26.21 1.87 32.58
CA PRO A 270 -25.61 2.89 31.72
C PRO A 270 -24.55 3.67 32.49
N ARG A 271 -23.54 4.15 31.77
CA ARG A 271 -22.62 5.15 32.31
C ARG A 271 -23.30 6.52 32.28
N LYS A 272 -23.04 7.31 33.32
CA LYS A 272 -23.43 8.73 33.33
C LYS A 272 -22.83 9.43 32.10
N PRO A 273 -23.57 10.30 31.39
CA PRO A 273 -23.07 10.95 30.17
C PRO A 273 -21.74 11.69 30.36
N SER A 274 -21.56 12.38 31.50
CA SER A 274 -20.32 13.08 31.84
C SER A 274 -19.12 12.14 31.99
N LEU A 275 -19.32 10.98 32.60
CA LEU A 275 -18.29 9.96 32.76
C LEU A 275 -17.97 9.28 31.43
N LEU A 276 -19.00 8.98 30.62
CA LEU A 276 -18.81 8.39 29.29
C LEU A 276 -17.96 9.32 28.42
N LYS A 277 -18.33 10.60 28.33
CA LYS A 277 -17.58 11.60 27.55
C LYS A 277 -16.11 11.65 27.95
N ARG A 278 -15.82 11.70 29.26
CA ARG A 278 -14.44 11.72 29.76
C ARG A 278 -13.65 10.47 29.35
N ILE A 279 -14.25 9.27 29.46
CA ILE A 279 -13.59 8.00 29.10
C ILE A 279 -13.33 7.93 27.59
N LEU A 280 -14.28 8.40 26.77
CA LEU A 280 -14.13 8.44 25.31
C LEU A 280 -13.03 9.42 24.89
N GLU A 281 -12.98 10.62 25.50
CA GLU A 281 -11.92 11.61 25.28
C GLU A 281 -10.54 11.06 25.67
N GLU A 282 -10.43 10.45 26.86
CA GLU A 282 -9.18 9.84 27.33
C GLU A 282 -8.73 8.69 26.41
N GLY A 283 -9.64 7.80 26.03
CA GLY A 283 -9.35 6.71 25.10
C GLY A 283 -8.89 7.22 23.74
N ASN A 284 -9.53 8.28 23.23
CA ASN A 284 -9.16 8.89 21.95
C ASN A 284 -7.77 9.52 21.99
N ILE A 285 -7.44 10.26 23.06
CA ILE A 285 -6.10 10.83 23.27
C ILE A 285 -5.05 9.72 23.32
N GLN A 286 -5.26 8.68 24.14
CA GLN A 286 -4.30 7.59 24.27
C GLN A 286 -4.08 6.83 22.95
N ALA A 287 -5.13 6.63 22.16
CA ALA A 287 -5.04 5.97 20.85
C ALA A 287 -4.26 6.81 19.84
N LEU A 288 -4.53 8.12 19.77
CA LEU A 288 -3.81 9.04 18.89
C LEU A 288 -2.34 9.18 19.30
N ASP A 289 -2.04 9.28 20.58
CA ASP A 289 -0.68 9.36 21.09
C ASP A 289 0.09 8.07 20.79
N LEU A 290 -0.54 6.90 20.94
CA LEU A 290 0.09 5.62 20.58
C LEU A 290 0.43 5.57 19.10
N PHE A 291 -0.49 5.97 18.21
CA PHE A 291 -0.23 6.03 16.78
C PHE A 291 0.91 7.00 16.45
N ASN A 292 0.85 8.23 16.95
CA ASN A 292 1.86 9.26 16.70
C ASN A 292 3.25 8.82 17.19
N ASN A 293 3.34 8.22 18.38
CA ASN A 293 4.61 7.74 18.93
C ASN A 293 5.21 6.58 18.11
N ASN A 294 4.37 5.67 17.62
CA ASN A 294 4.82 4.53 16.82
C ASN A 294 5.15 4.89 15.36
N CYS A 295 4.57 5.98 14.86
CA CYS A 295 4.67 6.43 13.47
C CYS A 295 5.52 7.70 13.29
N ASN A 296 6.11 8.25 14.37
CA ASN A 296 6.84 9.52 14.36
C ASN A 296 7.98 9.57 13.32
N LYS A 297 8.62 8.43 13.03
CA LYS A 297 9.69 8.31 12.03
C LYS A 297 9.22 8.50 10.59
N TYR A 298 7.92 8.41 10.34
CA TYR A 298 7.31 8.45 9.01
C TYR A 298 6.35 9.64 8.83
N THR A 299 6.44 10.66 9.68
CA THR A 299 5.54 11.84 9.62
C THR A 299 5.68 12.65 8.33
N THR A 300 6.83 12.59 7.68
CA THR A 300 7.08 13.26 6.40
C THR A 300 6.70 12.42 5.18
N GLU A 301 6.21 11.19 5.38
CA GLU A 301 5.68 10.36 4.28
C GLU A 301 4.34 10.90 3.79
N SER A 302 4.11 10.86 2.48
CA SER A 302 2.89 11.42 1.86
C SER A 302 1.60 10.75 2.34
N SER A 303 1.66 9.49 2.75
CA SER A 303 0.52 8.72 3.23
C SER A 303 0.19 8.94 4.71
N TYR A 304 1.06 9.58 5.49
CA TYR A 304 0.90 9.74 6.94
C TYR A 304 -0.39 10.46 7.31
N GLU A 305 -0.63 11.65 6.76
CA GLU A 305 -1.81 12.46 7.07
C GLU A 305 -3.12 11.75 6.67
N SER A 306 -3.10 11.03 5.55
CA SER A 306 -4.24 10.21 5.10
C SER A 306 -4.54 9.09 6.10
N LYS A 307 -3.52 8.35 6.55
CA LYS A 307 -3.68 7.25 7.52
C LYS A 307 -4.07 7.76 8.91
N LEU A 308 -3.57 8.92 9.32
CA LEU A 308 -4.01 9.60 10.54
C LEU A 308 -5.50 9.99 10.47
N ALA A 309 -5.97 10.48 9.32
CA ALA A 309 -7.38 10.76 9.10
C ALA A 309 -8.24 9.48 9.17
N VAL A 310 -7.78 8.37 8.57
CA VAL A 310 -8.46 7.06 8.66
C VAL A 310 -8.60 6.62 10.12
N LEU A 311 -7.56 6.76 10.95
CA LEU A 311 -7.65 6.48 12.38
C LEU A 311 -8.71 7.33 13.07
N LYS A 312 -8.70 8.65 12.84
CA LYS A 312 -9.69 9.58 13.43
C LYS A 312 -11.12 9.21 13.05
N VAL A 313 -11.36 8.82 11.80
CA VAL A 313 -12.68 8.35 11.34
C VAL A 313 -13.09 7.08 12.08
N LYS A 314 -12.21 6.07 12.15
CA LYS A 314 -12.51 4.81 12.87
C LYS A 314 -12.80 5.04 14.36
N LEU A 315 -12.04 5.91 15.01
CA LEU A 315 -12.27 6.25 16.42
C LEU A 315 -13.62 6.98 16.60
N ASN A 316 -13.93 7.92 15.71
CA ASN A 316 -15.21 8.64 15.76
C ASN A 316 -16.42 7.72 15.52
N GLU A 317 -16.31 6.76 14.61
CA GLU A 317 -17.34 5.73 14.41
C GLU A 317 -17.58 4.89 15.67
N GLN A 318 -16.51 4.49 16.37
CA GLN A 318 -16.65 3.78 17.64
C GLN A 318 -17.21 4.64 18.77
N ILE A 319 -16.86 5.92 18.82
CA ILE A 319 -17.45 6.89 19.76
C ILE A 319 -18.97 6.94 19.57
N ILE A 320 -19.43 7.16 18.33
CA ILE A 320 -20.87 7.24 18.01
C ILE A 320 -21.59 5.94 18.39
N GLU A 321 -20.99 4.78 18.08
CA GLU A 321 -21.59 3.50 18.42
C GLU A 321 -21.69 3.28 19.94
N LEU A 322 -20.64 3.63 20.70
CA LEU A 322 -20.66 3.52 22.17
C LEU A 322 -21.67 4.49 22.80
N GLU A 323 -21.80 5.70 22.28
CA GLU A 323 -22.80 6.68 22.73
C GLU A 323 -24.21 6.16 22.51
N LYS A 324 -24.50 5.62 21.33
CA LYS A 324 -25.78 5.01 20.99
C LYS A 324 -26.11 3.79 21.84
N GLN A 325 -25.12 2.93 22.10
CA GLN A 325 -25.27 1.78 23.00
C GLN A 325 -25.57 2.23 24.44
N ASN A 326 -24.89 3.27 24.92
CA ASN A 326 -25.13 3.81 26.25
C ASN A 326 -26.52 4.46 26.36
N GLU A 327 -26.97 5.19 25.33
CA GLU A 327 -28.31 5.77 25.28
C GLU A 327 -29.40 4.70 25.35
N LYS A 328 -29.29 3.63 24.55
CA LYS A 328 -30.24 2.51 24.59
C LYS A 328 -30.25 1.81 25.96
N THR A 329 -29.07 1.66 26.57
CA THR A 329 -28.95 1.10 27.92
C THR A 329 -29.58 2.04 28.96
N ALA A 330 -29.43 3.35 28.78
CA ALA A 330 -30.01 4.37 29.65
C ALA A 330 -31.54 4.41 29.55
N GLU A 331 -32.11 4.28 28.36
CA GLU A 331 -33.55 4.16 28.15
C GLU A 331 -34.12 2.92 28.88
N THR A 332 -33.49 1.76 28.69
CA THR A 332 -33.91 0.51 29.34
C THR A 332 -33.81 0.60 30.87
N TYR A 333 -32.71 1.17 31.37
CA TYR A 333 -32.49 1.38 32.79
C TYR A 333 -33.52 2.36 33.39
N THR A 334 -33.74 3.50 32.73
CA THR A 334 -34.74 4.50 33.12
C THR A 334 -36.12 3.87 33.20
N GLN A 335 -36.56 3.14 32.18
CA GLN A 335 -37.85 2.44 32.19
C GLN A 335 -37.96 1.44 33.37
N SER A 336 -36.90 0.67 33.63
CA SER A 336 -36.91 -0.31 34.73
C SER A 336 -37.01 0.36 36.10
N GLU A 337 -36.31 1.48 36.31
CA GLU A 337 -36.38 2.27 37.54
C GLU A 337 -37.72 3.01 37.68
N SER A 338 -38.29 3.52 36.58
CA SER A 338 -39.65 4.07 36.56
C SER A 338 -40.67 3.05 37.04
N ASN A 339 -40.60 1.83 36.54
CA ASN A 339 -41.51 0.74 36.93
C ASN A 339 -41.32 0.38 38.41
N ARG A 340 -40.07 0.29 38.88
CA ARG A 340 -39.77 0.04 40.30
C ARG A 340 -40.35 1.14 41.19
N LEU A 341 -40.15 2.41 40.84
CA LEU A 341 -40.71 3.54 41.59
C LEU A 341 -42.24 3.56 41.56
N LEU A 342 -42.86 3.15 40.44
CA LEU A 342 -44.32 3.04 40.33
C LEU A 342 -44.86 1.93 41.25
N ASP A 343 -44.18 0.78 41.32
CA ASP A 343 -44.57 -0.32 42.22
C ASP A 343 -44.38 0.05 43.69
N GLU A 344 -43.33 0.80 44.01
CA GLU A 344 -43.16 1.39 45.34
C GLU A 344 -44.28 2.38 45.67
N PHE A 345 -44.67 3.24 44.73
CA PHE A 345 -45.79 4.16 44.91
C PHE A 345 -47.12 3.40 45.13
N LYS A 346 -47.41 2.37 44.34
CA LYS A 346 -48.58 1.50 44.52
C LYS A 346 -48.58 0.84 45.90
N THR A 347 -47.42 0.42 46.38
CA THR A 347 -47.25 -0.20 47.69
C THR A 347 -47.49 0.80 48.82
N ARG A 348 -46.85 1.99 48.75
CA ARG A 348 -46.97 3.07 49.75
C ARG A 348 -48.37 3.71 49.80
N THR A 349 -49.14 3.60 48.73
CA THR A 349 -50.55 4.03 48.66
C THR A 349 -51.55 2.90 48.86
N GLY A 350 -51.07 1.67 49.10
CA GLY A 350 -51.92 0.50 49.32
C GLY A 350 -52.65 0.52 50.65
N ALA A 351 -53.58 -0.43 50.81
CA ALA A 351 -54.45 -0.54 51.99
C ALA A 351 -53.70 -0.63 53.33
N SER A 352 -52.46 -1.14 53.32
CA SER A 352 -51.61 -1.22 54.51
C SER A 352 -51.11 0.13 55.02
N PHE A 353 -51.07 1.16 54.16
CA PHE A 353 -50.55 2.49 54.49
C PHE A 353 -51.64 3.56 54.48
N ILE A 354 -52.62 3.42 53.58
CA ILE A 354 -53.81 4.27 53.48
C ILE A 354 -55.03 3.35 53.66
N PRO A 355 -55.54 3.19 54.89
CA PRO A 355 -56.74 2.40 55.12
C PRO A 355 -57.94 3.11 54.49
N MET A 356 -58.80 2.34 53.82
CA MET A 356 -60.04 2.83 53.21
C MET A 356 -61.24 2.30 54.02
N PRO A 357 -62.32 3.08 54.19
CA PRO A 357 -62.49 4.45 53.70
C PRO A 357 -61.72 5.48 54.54
N SER A 358 -61.19 6.50 53.88
CA SER A 358 -60.46 7.62 54.48
C SER A 358 -61.12 8.94 54.13
N ASN A 359 -61.04 9.93 55.03
CA ASN A 359 -61.49 11.29 54.75
C ASN A 359 -60.89 11.79 53.41
N THR A 360 -61.74 12.31 52.52
CA THR A 360 -61.34 12.75 51.17
C THR A 360 -60.22 13.80 51.18
N THR A 361 -60.25 14.75 52.11
CA THR A 361 -59.21 15.78 52.24
C THR A 361 -57.89 15.17 52.71
N GLU A 362 -57.94 14.20 53.63
CA GLU A 362 -56.75 13.48 54.09
C GLU A 362 -56.17 12.60 52.99
N LEU A 363 -57.01 11.88 52.25
CA LEU A 363 -56.60 11.06 51.11
C LEU A 363 -55.89 11.90 50.05
N GLU A 364 -56.47 13.04 49.64
CA GLU A 364 -55.83 13.95 48.68
C GLU A 364 -54.49 14.48 49.17
N SER A 365 -54.38 14.83 50.45
CA SER A 365 -53.13 15.32 51.03
C SER A 365 -52.03 14.25 50.99
N ARG A 366 -52.35 13.01 51.38
CA ARG A 366 -51.39 11.89 51.35
C ARG A 366 -50.98 11.51 49.92
N LEU A 367 -51.94 11.42 49.00
CA LEU A 367 -51.65 11.13 47.59
C LEU A 367 -50.75 12.20 46.97
N LYS A 368 -51.01 13.50 47.21
CA LYS A 368 -50.15 14.59 46.73
C LYS A 368 -48.74 14.56 47.32
N LEU A 369 -48.61 14.19 48.59
CA LEU A 369 -47.30 14.07 49.25
C LEU A 369 -46.47 12.94 48.62
N GLU A 370 -47.05 11.74 48.50
CA GLU A 370 -46.36 10.59 47.90
C GLU A 370 -46.10 10.78 46.41
N PHE A 371 -47.00 11.49 45.70
CA PHE A 371 -46.79 11.90 44.31
C PHE A 371 -45.53 12.77 44.20
N SER A 372 -45.47 13.84 44.99
CA SER A 372 -44.34 14.78 44.97
C SER A 372 -43.04 14.10 45.36
N LYS A 373 -43.10 13.15 46.29
CA LYS A 373 -41.95 12.33 46.70
C LYS A 373 -41.48 11.43 45.56
N SER A 374 -42.37 10.73 44.87
CA SER A 374 -42.02 9.82 43.77
C SER A 374 -41.42 10.56 42.58
N ILE A 375 -41.92 11.77 42.29
CA ILE A 375 -41.34 12.65 41.26
C ILE A 375 -39.93 13.11 41.65
N ARG A 376 -39.70 13.42 42.93
CA ARG A 376 -38.37 13.78 43.44
C ARG A 376 -37.42 12.59 43.37
N ASP A 377 -37.85 11.42 43.84
CA ASP A 377 -37.07 10.18 43.81
C ASP A 377 -36.64 9.81 42.37
N TYR A 378 -37.54 10.01 41.38
CA TYR A 378 -37.21 9.86 39.96
C TYR A 378 -36.11 10.83 39.51
N SER A 379 -36.30 12.13 39.80
CA SER A 379 -35.33 13.16 39.41
C SER A 379 -33.98 12.94 40.07
N ASP A 380 -33.94 12.62 41.36
CA ASP A 380 -32.70 12.42 42.10
C ASP A 380 -31.91 11.21 41.58
N LEU A 381 -32.60 10.14 41.17
CA LEU A 381 -31.98 8.93 40.66
C LEU A 381 -31.54 9.04 39.19
N LEU A 382 -32.31 9.75 38.36
CA LEU A 382 -32.19 9.66 36.89
C LEU A 382 -31.83 10.99 36.21
N SER A 383 -31.70 12.11 36.95
CA SER A 383 -31.40 13.44 36.39
C SER A 383 -30.13 13.50 35.53
N ASP A 384 -29.14 12.65 35.82
CA ASP A 384 -27.92 12.52 35.02
C ASP A 384 -28.21 12.15 33.54
N PHE A 385 -29.35 11.53 33.27
CA PHE A 385 -29.77 11.06 31.93
C PHE A 385 -30.70 12.04 31.21
N LYS A 386 -30.96 13.23 31.77
CA LYS A 386 -31.82 14.26 31.16
C LYS A 386 -31.34 14.73 29.77
N VAL A 387 -30.08 14.48 29.44
CA VAL A 387 -29.49 14.78 28.13
C VAL A 387 -30.14 13.96 27.00
N TYR A 388 -30.70 12.78 27.31
CA TYR A 388 -31.34 11.91 26.34
C TYR A 388 -32.81 12.26 26.13
N GLN A 389 -33.29 12.20 24.89
CA GLN A 389 -34.68 12.54 24.55
C GLN A 389 -35.69 11.60 25.24
N SER A 390 -35.32 10.33 25.43
CA SER A 390 -36.14 9.32 26.10
C SER A 390 -36.44 9.66 27.56
N TYR A 391 -35.58 10.43 28.25
CA TYR A 391 -35.78 10.79 29.65
C TYR A 391 -37.10 11.52 29.89
N GLU A 392 -37.39 12.56 29.09
CA GLU A 392 -38.58 13.38 29.29
C GLU A 392 -39.85 12.60 28.92
N GLN A 393 -39.79 11.80 27.85
CA GLN A 393 -40.91 10.95 27.45
C GLN A 393 -41.27 9.95 28.56
N LEU A 394 -40.27 9.23 29.07
CA LEU A 394 -40.45 8.26 30.16
C LEU A 394 -40.90 8.92 31.46
N PHE A 395 -40.43 10.13 31.74
CA PHE A 395 -40.87 10.90 32.90
C PHE A 395 -42.36 11.29 32.82
N GLN A 396 -42.84 11.73 31.66
CA GLN A 396 -44.26 12.04 31.47
C GLN A 396 -45.13 10.78 31.56
N THR A 397 -44.70 9.66 30.96
CA THR A 397 -45.40 8.37 31.08
C THR A 397 -45.46 7.90 32.54
N PHE A 398 -44.35 8.01 33.28
CA PHE A 398 -44.31 7.71 34.70
C PHE A 398 -45.29 8.57 35.50
N LYS A 399 -45.34 9.88 35.22
CA LYS A 399 -46.27 10.81 35.86
C LYS A 399 -47.73 10.41 35.60
N GLN A 400 -48.07 10.10 34.35
CA GLN A 400 -49.42 9.64 33.97
C GLN A 400 -49.80 8.36 34.72
N TYR A 401 -48.90 7.38 34.82
CA TYR A 401 -49.19 6.16 35.58
C TYR A 401 -49.38 6.39 37.08
N ILE A 402 -48.65 7.35 37.68
CA ILE A 402 -48.92 7.74 39.07
C ILE A 402 -50.30 8.40 39.18
N GLU A 403 -50.68 9.28 38.24
CA GLU A 403 -52.01 9.91 38.21
C GLU A 403 -53.12 8.86 38.09
N GLU A 404 -52.97 7.85 37.22
CA GLU A 404 -53.90 6.73 37.10
C GLU A 404 -54.05 5.94 38.41
N VAL A 405 -52.93 5.66 39.11
CA VAL A 405 -52.98 5.01 40.42
C VAL A 405 -53.70 5.89 41.44
N CYS A 406 -53.48 7.22 41.44
CA CYS A 406 -54.23 8.14 42.29
C CYS A 406 -55.74 8.09 42.02
N GLU A 407 -56.16 8.11 40.76
CA GLU A 407 -57.59 7.98 40.40
C GLU A 407 -58.16 6.64 40.85
N GLN A 408 -57.40 5.56 40.67
CA GLN A 408 -57.79 4.24 41.17
C GLN A 408 -57.99 4.26 42.70
N ARG A 409 -57.09 4.87 43.46
CA ARG A 409 -57.22 4.99 44.92
C ARG A 409 -58.43 5.83 45.34
N ARG A 410 -58.76 6.90 44.60
CA ARG A 410 -59.97 7.69 44.82
C ARG A 410 -61.22 6.85 44.57
N ALA A 411 -61.27 6.12 43.47
CA ALA A 411 -62.38 5.22 43.15
C ALA A 411 -62.54 4.10 44.20
N GLU A 412 -61.44 3.51 44.67
CA GLU A 412 -61.43 2.53 45.77
C GLU A 412 -61.99 3.13 47.07
N ASN A 413 -61.65 4.40 47.37
CA ASN A 413 -62.17 5.10 48.53
C ASN A 413 -63.67 5.39 48.43
N VAL A 414 -64.15 5.87 47.27
CA VAL A 414 -65.58 6.08 47.00
C VAL A 414 -66.32 4.75 47.15
N LYS A 415 -65.82 3.67 46.56
CA LYS A 415 -66.41 2.32 46.70
C LYS A 415 -66.44 1.84 48.15
N ALA A 416 -65.41 2.12 48.94
CA ALA A 416 -65.39 1.81 50.36
C ALA A 416 -66.46 2.59 51.13
N PHE A 417 -66.63 3.88 50.86
CA PHE A 417 -67.73 4.67 51.43
C PHE A 417 -69.11 4.19 50.96
N THR A 418 -69.29 3.84 49.68
CA THR A 418 -70.55 3.28 49.15
C THR A 418 -70.96 2.01 49.88
N ARG A 419 -70.01 1.16 50.28
CA ARG A 419 -70.28 -0.02 51.13
C ARG A 419 -70.77 0.35 52.52
N GLU A 420 -70.27 1.42 53.13
CA GLU A 420 -70.74 1.88 54.44
C GLU A 420 -72.20 2.38 54.41
N VAL A 421 -72.67 2.87 53.26
CA VAL A 421 -74.03 3.39 53.04
C VAL A 421 -74.91 2.49 52.18
N GLU A 422 -74.52 1.23 52.02
CA GLU A 422 -75.23 0.26 51.18
C GLU A 422 -76.70 0.08 51.61
N ILE A 423 -76.97 0.08 52.92
CA ILE A 423 -78.31 -0.10 53.48
C ILE A 423 -79.22 1.11 53.16
N PRO A 424 -78.84 2.37 53.45
CA PRO A 424 -79.56 3.56 52.99
C PRO A 424 -79.83 3.55 51.48
N LEU A 425 -78.81 3.27 50.65
CA LEU A 425 -78.92 3.30 49.18
C LEU A 425 -79.85 2.20 48.64
N ARG A 426 -79.85 1.00 49.23
CA ARG A 426 -80.82 -0.05 48.88
C ARG A 426 -82.25 0.34 49.24
N THR A 427 -82.45 1.05 50.35
CA THR A 427 -83.76 1.58 50.73
C THR A 427 -84.22 2.64 49.72
N SER A 428 -83.34 3.57 49.33
CA SER A 428 -83.61 4.53 48.26
C SER A 428 -83.99 3.82 46.96
N LYS A 429 -83.25 2.79 46.55
CA LYS A 429 -83.57 1.98 45.36
C LYS A 429 -84.97 1.37 45.43
N LYS A 430 -85.37 0.77 46.56
CA LYS A 430 -86.71 0.21 46.72
C LYS A 430 -87.79 1.28 46.53
N ILE A 431 -87.58 2.46 47.11
CA ILE A 431 -88.52 3.58 46.98
C ILE A 431 -88.58 4.09 45.54
N ILE A 432 -87.44 4.24 44.87
CA ILE A 432 -87.35 4.66 43.46
C ILE A 432 -88.09 3.68 42.54
N ILE A 433 -87.89 2.37 42.74
CA ILE A 433 -88.57 1.33 41.95
C ILE A 433 -90.09 1.33 42.21
N LEU A 434 -90.50 1.42 43.48
CA LEU A 434 -91.92 1.43 43.88
C LEU A 434 -92.67 2.70 43.44
N SER A 435 -91.96 3.80 43.18
CA SER A 435 -92.53 5.12 42.88
C SER A 435 -92.41 5.54 41.40
N HIS A 436 -92.26 4.54 40.50
CA HIS A 436 -91.91 4.61 39.07
C HIS A 436 -92.42 5.85 38.28
N ASP A 437 -93.61 6.38 38.62
CA ASP A 437 -94.28 7.50 37.93
C ASP A 437 -94.04 8.91 38.51
N ARG A 438 -93.53 9.08 39.75
CA ARG A 438 -93.56 10.40 40.44
C ARG A 438 -92.22 11.10 40.66
N TYR A 439 -91.09 10.40 40.63
CA TYR A 439 -89.79 11.02 40.89
C TYR A 439 -89.01 11.24 39.59
N SER A 440 -88.91 12.51 39.17
CA SER A 440 -88.07 12.93 38.05
C SER A 440 -86.57 12.99 38.38
N THR A 441 -86.19 12.83 39.65
CA THR A 441 -84.80 13.01 40.08
C THR A 441 -84.35 11.89 41.03
N ILE A 442 -83.93 10.76 40.44
CA ILE A 442 -83.33 9.60 41.15
C ILE A 442 -82.25 10.04 42.15
N HIS A 443 -81.41 11.00 41.73
CA HIS A 443 -80.34 11.59 42.54
C HIS A 443 -80.84 12.21 43.85
N SER A 444 -81.96 12.94 43.82
CA SER A 444 -82.53 13.60 45.00
C SER A 444 -83.08 12.62 46.05
N VAL A 445 -83.59 11.45 45.63
CA VAL A 445 -84.10 10.43 46.55
C VAL A 445 -82.95 9.73 47.26
N CYS A 446 -81.87 9.42 46.55
CA CYS A 446 -80.65 8.88 47.17
C CYS A 446 -80.01 9.90 48.12
N LEU A 447 -79.96 11.18 47.74
CA LEU A 447 -79.42 12.25 48.58
C LEU A 447 -80.19 12.38 49.91
N LEU A 448 -81.52 12.33 49.86
CA LEU A 448 -82.36 12.44 51.05
C LEU A 448 -82.07 11.35 52.09
N HIS A 449 -81.80 10.12 51.64
CA HIS A 449 -81.45 9.02 52.53
C HIS A 449 -79.98 9.05 52.98
N LEU A 450 -79.11 9.77 52.26
CA LEU A 450 -77.73 10.06 52.67
C LEU A 450 -77.62 11.29 53.59
N ASP A 451 -78.71 12.03 53.82
CA ASP A 451 -78.78 13.14 54.78
C ASP A 451 -79.17 12.71 56.20
N GLU A 452 -79.26 11.40 56.44
CA GLU A 452 -79.51 10.78 57.73
C GLU A 452 -78.27 10.02 58.25
N GLY A 453 -78.09 9.94 59.57
CA GLY A 453 -76.99 9.18 60.19
C GLY A 453 -75.59 9.77 60.00
N LYS A 454 -74.56 8.92 59.99
CA LYS A 454 -73.15 9.30 59.78
C LYS A 454 -72.89 10.02 58.42
N PRO A 455 -73.53 9.61 57.31
CA PRO A 455 -73.35 10.24 56.00
C PRO A 455 -73.78 11.71 55.93
N LYS A 456 -74.68 12.15 56.84
CA LYS A 456 -75.14 13.54 56.92
C LYS A 456 -74.00 14.58 56.89
N TYR A 457 -72.90 14.27 57.56
CA TYR A 457 -71.75 15.18 57.72
C TYR A 457 -70.72 15.07 56.58
N TRP A 458 -70.95 14.22 55.58
CA TRP A 458 -70.07 14.11 54.43
C TRP A 458 -70.26 15.28 53.46
N SER A 459 -69.20 15.61 52.72
CA SER A 459 -69.26 16.67 51.73
C SER A 459 -70.28 16.32 50.64
N MET A 460 -70.97 17.35 50.12
CA MET A 460 -71.97 17.18 49.05
C MET A 460 -71.35 16.52 47.81
N LYS A 461 -70.08 16.82 47.52
CA LYS A 461 -69.33 16.23 46.41
C LYS A 461 -69.16 14.71 46.59
N LEU A 462 -68.75 14.25 47.77
CA LEU A 462 -68.61 12.83 48.08
C LEU A 462 -69.96 12.10 48.01
N LYS A 463 -71.04 12.72 48.53
CA LYS A 463 -72.39 12.16 48.42
C LYS A 463 -72.81 11.99 46.95
N SER A 464 -72.57 12.98 46.10
CA SER A 464 -72.87 12.88 44.66
C SER A 464 -72.08 11.75 44.01
N GLU A 465 -70.77 11.66 44.24
CA GLU A 465 -69.91 10.61 43.66
C GLU A 465 -70.35 9.19 44.08
N ILE A 466 -70.76 9.03 45.35
CA ILE A 466 -71.32 7.76 45.86
C ILE A 466 -72.64 7.41 45.16
N ILE A 467 -73.53 8.39 44.99
CA ILE A 467 -74.83 8.21 44.32
C ILE A 467 -74.62 7.86 42.85
N ASP A 468 -73.75 8.59 42.16
CA ASP A 468 -73.45 8.39 40.74
C ASP A 468 -72.86 6.99 40.53
N GLN A 469 -71.89 6.58 41.36
CA GLN A 469 -71.34 5.22 41.33
C GLN A 469 -72.41 4.15 41.60
N PHE A 470 -73.29 4.35 42.60
CA PHE A 470 -74.37 3.42 42.92
C PHE A 470 -75.37 3.26 41.78
N ILE A 471 -75.70 4.35 41.07
CA ILE A 471 -76.58 4.34 39.90
C ILE A 471 -75.91 3.59 38.74
N THR A 472 -74.64 3.88 38.45
CA THR A 472 -73.89 3.25 37.35
C THR A 472 -73.66 1.76 37.59
N ASP A 473 -73.46 1.32 38.83
CA ASP A 473 -73.24 -0.10 39.15
C ASP A 473 -74.56 -0.93 39.13
N ASP A 474 -75.73 -0.29 39.21
CA ASP A 474 -77.02 -0.96 39.31
C ASP A 474 -77.79 -1.00 37.97
N GLN A 475 -77.76 -2.17 37.31
CA GLN A 475 -78.41 -2.38 36.00
C GLN A 475 -79.92 -2.06 35.97
N GLN A 476 -80.63 -2.16 37.11
CA GLN A 476 -82.06 -1.85 37.15
C GLN A 476 -82.30 -0.34 37.15
N LEU A 477 -81.45 0.42 37.85
CA LEU A 477 -81.52 1.88 37.85
C LEU A 477 -81.08 2.47 36.50
N LEU A 478 -80.03 1.91 35.88
CA LEU A 478 -79.61 2.31 34.54
C LEU A 478 -80.70 2.13 33.48
N LYS A 479 -81.36 0.95 33.44
CA LYS A 479 -82.49 0.71 32.52
C LYS A 479 -83.66 1.68 32.72
N LEU A 480 -83.86 2.13 33.97
CA LEU A 480 -84.92 3.07 34.34
C LEU A 480 -84.57 4.53 33.94
N ILE A 481 -83.28 4.85 33.88
CA ILE A 481 -82.78 6.13 33.36
C ILE A 481 -82.84 6.13 31.83
N ASP A 482 -82.37 5.07 31.18
CA ASP A 482 -82.35 4.93 29.71
C ASP A 482 -83.77 4.96 29.12
N SER A 483 -84.75 4.35 29.80
CA SER A 483 -86.16 4.38 29.36
C SER A 483 -86.78 5.78 29.41
N LYS A 484 -86.21 6.70 30.20
CA LYS A 484 -86.64 8.11 30.30
C LYS A 484 -85.78 9.07 29.43
N GLY A 485 -84.55 8.70 29.08
CA GLY A 485 -83.63 9.49 28.25
C GLY A 485 -84.06 9.67 26.79
N GLY A 486 -84.80 8.70 26.23
CA GLY A 486 -85.27 8.74 24.83
C GLY A 486 -86.30 9.84 24.52
N LEU A 487 -87.10 10.26 25.51
CA LEU A 487 -88.14 11.29 25.32
C LEU A 487 -87.63 12.71 25.58
N TRP A 488 -86.71 12.89 26.54
CA TRP A 488 -86.19 14.22 26.90
C TRP A 488 -85.15 14.76 25.90
N SER A 489 -84.32 13.87 25.32
CA SER A 489 -83.38 14.21 24.24
C SER A 489 -84.09 14.76 23.00
N ALA A 490 -85.22 14.16 22.60
CA ALA A 490 -86.02 14.60 21.46
C ALA A 490 -86.70 15.96 21.69
N VAL A 491 -87.15 16.24 22.93
CA VAL A 491 -87.78 17.50 23.29
C VAL A 491 -86.76 18.65 23.38
N VAL A 492 -85.57 18.42 23.96
CA VAL A 492 -84.51 19.44 24.01
C VAL A 492 -83.94 19.74 22.63
N GLY A 493 -83.73 18.71 21.80
CA GLY A 493 -83.32 18.90 20.40
C GLY A 493 -84.36 19.67 19.59
N PHE A 494 -85.66 19.44 19.85
CA PHE A 494 -86.75 20.19 19.25
C PHE A 494 -86.76 21.66 19.70
N PHE A 495 -86.56 21.95 21.00
CA PHE A 495 -86.50 23.33 21.50
C PHE A 495 -85.22 24.06 21.09
N GLN A 496 -84.06 23.40 20.99
CA GLN A 496 -82.84 23.98 20.42
C GLN A 496 -83.00 24.28 18.92
N TRP A 497 -83.71 23.43 18.19
CA TRP A 497 -84.05 23.68 16.79
C TRP A 497 -85.04 24.86 16.63
N VAL A 498 -86.03 24.99 17.52
CA VAL A 498 -86.96 26.13 17.55
C VAL A 498 -86.26 27.44 17.94
N LEU A 499 -85.35 27.42 18.93
CA LEU A 499 -84.57 28.59 19.33
C LEU A 499 -83.60 29.05 18.23
N TRP A 500 -83.00 28.10 17.50
CA TRP A 500 -82.19 28.41 16.31
C TRP A 500 -83.01 29.06 15.19
N LEU A 501 -84.25 28.63 14.96
CA LEU A 501 -85.17 29.21 13.98
C LEU A 501 -85.68 30.62 14.36
N LEU A 502 -85.72 30.94 15.64
CA LEU A 502 -86.15 32.25 16.16
C LEU A 502 -85.00 33.25 16.35
N ASN A 503 -83.75 32.85 16.10
CA ASN A 503 -82.54 33.66 16.22
C ASN A 503 -82.44 34.42 17.56
N ILE A 504 -82.79 33.74 18.65
CA ILE A 504 -82.55 34.18 20.01
C ILE A 504 -81.47 33.24 20.54
N GLY A 505 -80.23 33.71 20.55
CA GLY A 505 -79.07 32.99 21.10
C GLY A 505 -79.14 32.86 22.61
#